data_AF-A0A3M1LXB9-F1
#
_entry.id   AF-A0A3M1LXB9-F1
#
_cell.length_a   1.000
_cell.length_b   1.000
_cell.length_c   1.000
_cell.angle_alpha   90.00
_cell.angle_beta   90.00
_cell.angle_gamma   90.00
#
_symmetry.space_group_name_H-M   'P 1'
#
loop_
_entity.id
_entity.type
_entity.pdbx_description
1 polymer ?
#
loop_
_entity_poly.entity_id
_entity_poly.type
_entity_poly.pdbx_seq_one_letter_code
_entity_poly.pdbx_strand_id
1 'polypeptide(L)'
;MRPKTLQRRQPPTKAASGHVVETLAARLAATILDGEAAIGSALPSERALMERHGVSRATVREALRALGAQGLIEIRRGRKGGSFVTAPPPQLVEQTLRLHLRAPQTGAADLALLRMALEPAAAAAAARNRTALQLAALEGACGRCEAQMRDPAEFVQQVASWYHALAEAAGSPPLTPMLAALAEARADRLRDAAAQPRTRKALMGALWQVQAAVTDRDPEAAHRRMGRLLGLMEPEKAVNASGSG
;
A
#
# COMPACT_ATOMS: atom_id res chain seq x y z
N MET A 1 8.19 70.70 6.25
CA MET A 1 8.01 69.45 5.48
C MET A 1 8.79 68.34 6.16
N ARG A 2 8.14 67.31 6.71
CA ARG A 2 8.81 66.11 7.26
C ARG A 2 8.72 64.98 6.23
N PRO A 3 9.80 64.21 5.96
CA PRO A 3 9.76 63.14 4.96
C PRO A 3 8.99 61.93 5.48
N LYS A 4 8.14 61.35 4.60
CA LYS A 4 7.43 60.08 4.82
C LYS A 4 8.43 58.93 4.84
N THR A 5 8.58 58.28 5.99
CA THR A 5 9.36 57.06 6.16
C THR A 5 8.68 55.92 5.39
N LEU A 6 9.34 55.42 4.34
CA LEU A 6 8.99 54.18 3.66
C LEU A 6 9.23 53.02 4.64
N GLN A 7 8.17 52.47 5.24
CA GLN A 7 8.24 51.22 5.98
C GLN A 7 8.61 50.09 5.00
N ARG A 8 9.86 49.63 5.07
CA ARG A 8 10.28 48.36 4.46
C ARG A 8 9.45 47.23 5.08
N ARG A 9 8.59 46.61 4.29
CA ARG A 9 7.94 45.34 4.67
C ARG A 9 9.03 44.31 4.97
N GLN A 10 9.11 43.85 6.21
CA GLN A 10 9.96 42.72 6.57
C GLN A 10 9.53 41.49 5.76
N PRO A 11 10.48 40.73 5.19
CA PRO A 11 10.15 39.48 4.54
C PRO A 11 9.55 38.51 5.58
N PRO A 12 8.54 37.70 5.20
CA PRO A 12 7.94 36.74 6.11
C PRO A 12 9.02 35.79 6.65
N THR A 13 8.95 35.48 7.94
CA THR A 13 9.82 34.50 8.59
C THR A 13 9.64 33.12 7.96
N LYS A 14 10.72 32.32 7.91
CA LYS A 14 10.76 31.01 7.23
C LYS A 14 9.65 30.05 7.69
N ALA A 15 9.21 30.15 8.95
CA ALA A 15 8.11 29.38 9.51
C ALA A 15 6.74 29.81 8.95
N ALA A 16 6.49 31.12 8.80
CA ALA A 16 5.25 31.63 8.21
C ALA A 16 5.15 31.26 6.72
N SER A 17 6.26 31.27 5.98
CA SER A 17 6.27 30.79 4.59
C SER A 17 6.00 29.30 4.47
N GLY A 18 6.51 28.47 5.39
CA GLY A 18 6.23 27.03 5.43
C GLY A 18 4.74 26.74 5.60
N HIS A 19 4.08 27.42 6.54
CA HIS A 19 2.64 27.27 6.77
C HIS A 19 1.80 27.65 5.54
N VAL A 20 2.19 28.69 4.79
CA VAL A 20 1.47 29.09 3.55
C VAL A 20 1.64 28.03 2.46
N VAL A 21 2.83 27.43 2.33
CA VAL A 21 3.07 26.31 1.40
C VAL A 21 2.20 25.10 1.76
N GLU A 22 2.20 24.69 3.02
CA GLU A 22 1.40 23.56 3.51
C GLU A 22 -0.10 23.79 3.31
N THR A 23 -0.58 25.00 3.62
CA THR A 23 -1.99 25.37 3.42
C THR A 23 -2.40 25.30 1.95
N LEU A 24 -1.54 25.79 1.04
CA LEU A 24 -1.81 25.72 -0.39
C LEU A 24 -1.78 24.28 -0.91
N ALA A 25 -0.79 23.49 -0.51
CA ALA A 25 -0.69 22.08 -0.88
C ALA A 25 -1.92 21.29 -0.41
N ALA A 26 -2.33 21.47 0.85
CA ALA A 26 -3.51 20.81 1.41
C ALA A 26 -4.80 21.17 0.66
N ARG A 27 -4.99 22.45 0.30
CA ARG A 27 -6.15 22.88 -0.50
C ARG A 27 -6.18 22.25 -1.89
N LEU A 28 -5.04 22.22 -2.58
CA LEU A 28 -4.95 21.60 -3.89
C LEU A 28 -5.12 20.07 -3.83
N ALA A 29 -4.62 19.43 -2.76
CA ALA A 29 -4.85 18.01 -2.51
C ALA A 29 -6.34 17.72 -2.32
N ALA A 30 -7.07 18.54 -1.53
CA ALA A 30 -8.50 18.39 -1.35
C ALA A 30 -9.26 18.45 -2.69
N THR A 31 -9.00 19.47 -3.53
CA THR A 31 -9.59 19.56 -4.89
C THR A 31 -9.34 18.31 -5.74
N ILE A 32 -8.17 17.68 -5.63
CA ILE A 32 -7.86 16.43 -6.36
C ILE A 32 -8.64 15.26 -5.76
N LEU A 33 -8.63 15.10 -4.45
CA LEU A 33 -9.23 13.98 -3.74
C LEU A 33 -10.77 14.01 -3.75
N ASP A 34 -11.36 15.20 -3.78
CA ASP A 34 -12.80 15.43 -3.92
C ASP A 34 -13.29 15.24 -5.36
N GLY A 35 -12.37 14.99 -6.31
CA GLY A 35 -12.69 14.72 -7.72
C GLY A 35 -13.00 15.96 -8.56
N GLU A 36 -12.81 17.17 -8.02
CA GLU A 36 -12.96 18.43 -8.78
C GLU A 36 -11.92 18.55 -9.89
N ALA A 37 -10.78 17.87 -9.75
CA ALA A 37 -9.76 17.73 -10.78
C ALA A 37 -9.57 16.24 -11.17
N ALA A 38 -10.01 15.88 -12.36
CA ALA A 38 -9.93 14.49 -12.85
C ALA A 38 -8.49 14.02 -13.04
N ILE A 39 -8.25 12.71 -12.81
CA ILE A 39 -6.96 12.06 -13.12
C ILE A 39 -6.61 12.32 -14.60
N GLY A 40 -5.35 12.70 -14.85
CA GLY A 40 -4.83 13.05 -16.16
C GLY A 40 -5.11 14.50 -16.60
N SER A 41 -5.99 15.23 -15.92
CA SER A 41 -6.23 16.65 -16.23
C SER A 41 -5.07 17.52 -15.78
N ALA A 42 -4.90 18.67 -16.44
CA ALA A 42 -3.93 19.66 -16.04
C ALA A 42 -4.49 20.53 -14.91
N LEU A 43 -3.70 20.72 -13.85
CA LEU A 43 -3.96 21.78 -12.88
C LEU A 43 -3.81 23.16 -13.54
N PRO A 44 -4.41 24.21 -12.96
CA PRO A 44 -4.19 25.57 -13.41
C PRO A 44 -2.70 25.92 -13.46
N SER A 45 -2.30 26.76 -14.41
CA SER A 45 -0.90 27.20 -14.54
C SER A 45 -0.36 27.84 -13.26
N GLU A 46 0.96 27.85 -13.05
CA GLU A 46 1.59 28.51 -11.89
C GLU A 46 1.08 29.95 -11.72
N ARG A 47 0.94 30.70 -12.82
CA ARG A 47 0.42 32.08 -12.81
C ARG A 47 -1.03 32.14 -12.31
N ALA A 48 -1.89 31.26 -12.82
CA ALA A 48 -3.29 31.20 -12.40
C ALA A 48 -3.43 30.81 -10.92
N LEU A 49 -2.58 29.90 -10.42
CA LEU A 49 -2.53 29.53 -9.01
C LEU A 49 -2.06 30.69 -8.13
N MET A 50 -1.05 31.44 -8.56
CA MET A 50 -0.60 32.66 -7.86
C MET A 50 -1.73 33.67 -7.74
N GLU A 51 -2.45 33.94 -8.83
CA GLU A 51 -3.56 34.90 -8.88
C GLU A 51 -4.75 34.44 -8.02
N ARG A 52 -5.15 33.17 -8.14
CA ARG A 52 -6.29 32.61 -7.41
C ARG A 52 -6.05 32.57 -5.89
N HIS A 53 -4.82 32.29 -5.46
CA HIS A 53 -4.52 32.08 -4.04
C HIS A 53 -3.75 33.24 -3.39
N GLY A 54 -3.37 34.27 -4.15
CA GLY A 54 -2.68 35.45 -3.62
C GLY A 54 -1.26 35.14 -3.09
N VAL A 55 -0.58 34.16 -3.67
CA VAL A 55 0.71 33.64 -3.18
C VAL A 55 1.85 33.89 -4.16
N SER A 56 3.09 33.80 -3.67
CA SER A 56 4.28 33.93 -4.50
C SER A 56 4.46 32.72 -5.44
N ARG A 57 5.21 32.92 -6.53
CA ARG A 57 5.60 31.83 -7.44
C ARG A 57 6.39 30.72 -6.73
N ALA A 58 7.25 31.10 -5.79
CA ALA A 58 8.04 30.15 -5.00
C ALA A 58 7.12 29.24 -4.18
N THR A 59 6.14 29.83 -3.50
CA THR A 59 5.12 29.11 -2.73
C THR A 59 4.33 28.13 -3.59
N VAL A 60 3.88 28.55 -4.78
CA VAL A 60 3.18 27.64 -5.71
C VAL A 60 4.07 26.48 -6.11
N ARG A 61 5.33 26.73 -6.47
CA ARG A 61 6.27 25.67 -6.86
C ARG A 61 6.57 24.70 -5.73
N GLU A 62 6.70 25.18 -4.50
CA GLU A 62 6.89 24.31 -3.33
C GLU A 62 5.66 23.48 -3.03
N ALA A 63 4.46 24.05 -3.11
CA ALA A 63 3.21 23.31 -2.95
C ALA A 63 3.03 22.23 -4.03
N LEU A 64 3.30 22.55 -5.30
CA LEU A 64 3.27 21.58 -6.39
C LEU A 64 4.34 20.49 -6.21
N ARG A 65 5.54 20.82 -5.72
CA ARG A 65 6.55 19.80 -5.38
C ARG A 65 6.08 18.89 -4.26
N ALA A 66 5.43 19.41 -3.22
CA ALA A 66 4.87 18.61 -2.14
C ALA A 66 3.79 17.64 -2.64
N LEU A 67 2.87 18.10 -3.51
CA LEU A 67 1.89 17.23 -4.15
C LEU A 67 2.53 16.16 -5.04
N GLY A 68 3.59 16.52 -5.77
CA GLY A 68 4.36 15.57 -6.59
C GLY A 68 5.02 14.49 -5.74
N ALA A 69 5.56 14.86 -4.57
CA ALA A 69 6.14 13.90 -3.62
C ALA A 69 5.09 12.93 -3.03
N GLN A 70 3.83 13.36 -2.92
CA GLN A 70 2.70 12.53 -2.51
C GLN A 70 2.13 11.67 -3.66
N GLY A 71 2.61 11.87 -4.89
CA GLY A 71 2.09 11.19 -6.08
C GLY A 71 0.68 11.65 -6.46
N LEU A 72 0.24 12.85 -6.06
CA LEU A 72 -1.04 13.42 -6.47
C LEU A 72 -0.94 14.16 -7.81
N ILE A 73 0.27 14.53 -8.21
CA ILE A 73 0.54 15.14 -9.52
C ILE A 73 1.85 14.65 -10.14
N GLU A 74 1.94 14.74 -11.46
CA GLU A 74 3.16 14.61 -12.24
C GLU A 74 3.52 15.95 -12.88
N ILE A 75 4.77 16.38 -12.74
CA ILE A 75 5.27 17.61 -13.37
C ILE A 75 5.98 17.25 -14.68
N ARG A 76 5.36 17.61 -15.81
CA ARG A 76 5.91 17.40 -17.15
C ARG A 76 6.61 18.65 -17.66
N ARG A 77 7.80 18.49 -18.26
CA ARG A 77 8.60 19.60 -18.82
C ARG A 77 8.21 19.89 -20.29
N GLY A 78 8.53 21.09 -20.77
CA GLY A 78 8.40 21.48 -22.18
C GLY A 78 7.20 22.39 -22.49
N ARG A 79 7.01 22.71 -23.79
CA ARG A 79 6.00 23.69 -24.28
C ARG A 79 4.55 23.30 -23.98
N LYS A 80 4.27 21.99 -23.89
CA LYS A 80 2.98 21.41 -23.44
C LYS A 80 3.08 20.81 -22.02
N GLY A 81 4.12 21.20 -21.28
CA GLY A 81 4.35 20.77 -19.90
C GLY A 81 3.37 21.43 -18.93
N GLY A 82 3.42 21.01 -17.67
CA GLY A 82 2.46 21.42 -16.65
C GLY A 82 2.44 20.46 -15.48
N SER A 83 1.55 20.72 -14.53
CA SER A 83 1.25 19.80 -13.43
C SER A 83 -0.04 19.07 -13.78
N PHE A 84 0.02 17.74 -13.83
CA PHE A 84 -1.10 16.90 -14.20
C PHE A 84 -1.51 16.03 -13.03
N VAL A 85 -2.81 15.91 -12.77
CA VAL A 85 -3.34 15.09 -11.68
C VAL A 85 -3.05 13.62 -11.91
N THR A 86 -2.60 12.93 -10.86
CA THR A 86 -2.41 11.47 -10.86
C THR A 86 -3.03 10.87 -9.61
N ALA A 87 -3.02 9.54 -9.52
CA ALA A 87 -3.25 8.86 -8.26
C ALA A 87 -1.89 8.50 -7.63
N PRO A 88 -1.79 8.45 -6.29
CA PRO A 88 -0.60 7.96 -5.62
C PRO A 88 -0.24 6.57 -6.15
N PRO A 89 1.01 6.33 -6.60
CA PRO A 89 1.38 5.03 -7.12
C PRO A 89 1.30 4.00 -5.97
N PRO A 90 0.79 2.78 -6.22
CA PRO A 90 0.68 1.74 -5.19
C PRO A 90 1.99 1.49 -4.44
N GLN A 91 3.13 1.63 -5.13
CA GLN A 91 4.47 1.45 -4.59
C GLN A 91 4.79 2.43 -3.46
N LEU A 92 4.23 3.64 -3.46
CA LEU A 92 4.45 4.60 -2.39
C LEU A 92 3.81 4.10 -1.07
N VAL A 93 2.58 3.61 -1.15
CA VAL A 93 1.86 3.03 0.00
C VAL A 93 2.58 1.78 0.51
N GLU A 94 2.97 0.89 -0.41
CA GLU A 94 3.69 -0.33 -0.08
C GLU A 94 5.02 -0.03 0.65
N GLN A 95 5.83 0.90 0.12
CA GLN A 95 7.12 1.28 0.71
C GLN A 95 6.96 1.88 2.10
N THR A 96 6.01 2.81 2.29
CA THR A 96 5.74 3.39 3.60
C THR A 96 5.30 2.31 4.59
N LEU A 97 4.39 1.42 4.19
CA LEU A 97 3.94 0.35 5.07
C LEU A 97 5.07 -0.63 5.42
N ARG A 98 5.94 -0.98 4.46
CA ARG A 98 7.12 -1.81 4.71
C ARG A 98 8.05 -1.20 5.76
N LEU A 99 8.25 0.12 5.73
CA LEU A 99 9.04 0.81 6.76
C LEU A 99 8.42 0.65 8.14
N HIS A 100 7.09 0.82 8.27
CA HIS A 100 6.40 0.62 9.54
C HIS A 100 6.43 -0.83 10.02
N LEU A 101 6.23 -1.80 9.13
CA LEU A 101 6.24 -3.22 9.47
C LEU A 101 7.62 -3.75 9.90
N ARG A 102 8.70 -3.07 9.47
CA ARG A 102 10.09 -3.41 9.82
C ARG A 102 10.66 -2.54 10.94
N ALA A 103 9.88 -1.57 11.44
CA ALA A 103 10.33 -0.68 12.49
C ALA A 103 10.55 -1.48 13.80
N PRO A 104 11.58 -1.16 14.61
CA PRO A 104 11.92 -1.94 15.81
C PRO A 104 10.77 -2.09 16.82
N GLN A 105 9.83 -1.15 16.84
CA GLN A 105 8.65 -1.17 17.70
C GLN A 105 7.54 -2.11 17.22
N THR A 106 7.58 -2.58 15.96
CA THR A 106 6.54 -3.43 15.38
C THR A 106 6.87 -4.89 15.65
N GLY A 107 6.14 -5.49 16.59
CA GLY A 107 6.42 -6.83 17.09
C GLY A 107 5.83 -7.96 16.26
N ALA A 108 5.98 -9.18 16.79
CA ALA A 108 5.40 -10.37 16.17
C ALA A 108 3.86 -10.31 16.12
N ALA A 109 3.27 -9.96 17.26
CA ALA A 109 1.84 -9.86 17.50
C ALA A 109 1.15 -8.76 16.67
N ASP A 110 1.81 -7.62 16.42
CA ASP A 110 1.23 -6.55 15.59
C ASP A 110 1.03 -7.02 14.14
N LEU A 111 2.04 -7.72 13.60
CA LEU A 111 1.93 -8.31 12.27
C LEU A 111 0.85 -9.40 12.24
N ALA A 112 0.79 -10.26 13.26
CA ALA A 112 -0.24 -11.28 13.38
C ALA A 112 -1.65 -10.68 13.35
N LEU A 113 -1.88 -9.62 14.12
CA LEU A 113 -3.14 -8.90 14.20
C LEU A 113 -3.54 -8.33 12.83
N LEU A 114 -2.62 -7.64 12.16
CA LEU A 114 -2.85 -7.07 10.82
C LEU A 114 -3.20 -8.15 9.80
N ARG A 115 -2.46 -9.26 9.80
CA ARG A 115 -2.68 -10.37 8.88
C ARG A 115 -4.03 -11.04 9.11
N MET A 116 -4.40 -11.27 10.37
CA MET A 116 -5.71 -11.82 10.73
C MET A 116 -6.88 -10.91 10.36
N ALA A 117 -6.69 -9.58 10.42
CA ALA A 117 -7.71 -8.62 10.02
C ALA A 117 -7.88 -8.53 8.49
N LEU A 118 -6.78 -8.57 7.73
CA LEU A 118 -6.77 -8.23 6.31
C LEU A 118 -6.79 -9.44 5.37
N GLU A 119 -5.97 -10.46 5.61
CA GLU A 119 -5.81 -11.55 4.64
C GLU A 119 -7.09 -12.39 4.47
N PRO A 120 -7.84 -12.77 5.53
CA PRO A 120 -9.12 -13.47 5.37
C PRO A 120 -10.18 -12.66 4.65
N ALA A 121 -10.23 -11.35 4.91
CA ALA A 121 -11.16 -10.44 4.23
C ALA A 121 -10.80 -10.32 2.73
N ALA A 122 -9.51 -10.26 2.41
CA ALA A 122 -9.02 -10.23 1.04
C ALA A 122 -9.31 -11.53 0.29
N ALA A 123 -9.14 -12.70 0.93
CA ALA A 123 -9.49 -13.98 0.32
C ALA A 123 -10.99 -14.07 0.00
N ALA A 124 -11.85 -13.61 0.92
CA ALA A 124 -13.28 -13.53 0.68
C ALA A 124 -13.63 -12.57 -0.46
N ALA A 125 -12.99 -11.40 -0.51
CA ALA A 125 -13.15 -10.44 -1.59
C ALA A 125 -12.68 -11.01 -2.93
N ALA A 126 -11.58 -11.78 -2.95
CA ALA A 126 -11.09 -12.44 -4.14
C ALA A 126 -12.11 -13.43 -4.69
N ALA A 127 -12.69 -14.28 -3.83
CA ALA A 127 -13.76 -15.21 -4.23
C ALA A 127 -14.98 -14.49 -4.86
N ARG A 128 -15.32 -13.29 -4.37
CA ARG A 128 -16.41 -12.47 -4.94
C ARG A 128 -16.05 -11.80 -6.26
N ASN A 129 -14.89 -11.16 -6.31
CA ASN A 129 -14.58 -10.14 -7.31
C ASN A 129 -13.73 -10.65 -8.47
N ARG A 130 -13.02 -11.77 -8.30
CA ARG A 130 -12.06 -12.29 -9.28
C ARG A 130 -12.63 -12.42 -10.70
N THR A 131 -11.92 -11.84 -11.66
CA THR A 131 -12.11 -12.08 -13.09
C THR A 131 -11.52 -13.44 -13.49
N ALA A 132 -11.81 -13.91 -14.71
CA ALA A 132 -11.19 -15.12 -15.25
C ALA A 132 -9.66 -14.98 -15.37
N LEU A 133 -9.18 -13.81 -15.77
CA LEU A 133 -7.75 -13.52 -15.87
C LEU A 133 -7.06 -13.55 -14.49
N GLN A 134 -7.68 -12.94 -13.48
CA GLN A 134 -7.15 -12.95 -12.10
C GLN A 134 -7.17 -14.35 -11.49
N LEU A 135 -8.19 -15.16 -11.79
CA LEU A 135 -8.23 -16.56 -11.37
C LEU A 135 -7.06 -17.35 -11.96
N ALA A 136 -6.85 -17.26 -13.28
CA ALA A 136 -5.75 -17.94 -13.96
C ALA A 136 -4.37 -17.49 -13.42
N ALA A 137 -4.22 -16.20 -13.11
CA ALA A 137 -3.00 -15.67 -12.50
C ALA A 137 -2.76 -16.24 -11.09
N LEU A 138 -3.81 -16.34 -10.26
CA LEU A 138 -3.74 -16.93 -8.93
C LEU A 138 -3.41 -18.43 -9.00
N GLU A 139 -4.06 -19.16 -9.91
CA GLU A 139 -3.81 -20.59 -10.14
C GLU A 139 -2.37 -20.85 -10.58
N GLY A 140 -1.87 -20.07 -11.53
CA GLY A 140 -0.49 -20.14 -11.97
C GLY A 140 0.51 -19.81 -10.83
N ALA A 141 0.19 -18.85 -9.96
CA ALA A 141 1.03 -18.54 -8.81
C ALA A 141 1.08 -19.69 -7.80
N CYS A 142 -0.04 -20.39 -7.57
CA CYS A 142 -0.10 -21.55 -6.69
C CYS A 142 0.69 -22.73 -7.26
N GLY A 143 0.58 -22.99 -8.57
CA GLY A 143 1.39 -24.00 -9.25
C GLY A 143 2.89 -23.73 -9.17
N ARG A 144 3.31 -22.45 -9.24
CA ARG A 144 4.72 -22.07 -9.01
C ARG A 144 5.18 -22.33 -7.58
N CYS A 145 4.32 -22.09 -6.58
CA CYS A 145 4.63 -22.46 -5.19
C CYS A 145 4.89 -23.96 -5.06
N GLU A 146 4.03 -24.78 -5.66
CA GLU A 146 4.13 -26.24 -5.60
C GLU A 146 5.41 -26.75 -6.29
N ALA A 147 5.74 -26.20 -7.47
CA ALA A 147 6.95 -26.56 -8.21
C ALA A 147 8.24 -26.28 -7.40
N GLN A 148 8.24 -25.24 -6.56
CA GLN A 148 9.41 -24.82 -5.78
C GLN A 148 9.48 -25.43 -4.38
N MET A 149 8.64 -26.42 -4.02
CA MET A 149 8.64 -27.03 -2.67
C MET A 149 9.98 -27.65 -2.22
N ARG A 150 10.91 -27.90 -3.14
CA ARG A 150 12.24 -28.45 -2.82
C ARG A 150 13.27 -27.37 -2.47
N ASP A 151 13.05 -26.13 -2.90
CA ASP A 151 13.89 -24.98 -2.60
C ASP A 151 13.17 -24.06 -1.61
N PRO A 152 13.59 -24.02 -0.32
CA PRO A 152 12.93 -23.17 0.66
C PRO A 152 12.93 -21.68 0.31
N ALA A 153 13.99 -21.15 -0.29
CA ALA A 153 14.10 -19.72 -0.59
C ALA A 153 13.14 -19.36 -1.73
N GLU A 154 13.16 -20.13 -2.81
CA GLU A 154 12.24 -19.95 -3.93
C GLU A 154 10.78 -20.20 -3.52
N PHE A 155 10.50 -21.21 -2.71
CA PHE A 155 9.15 -21.45 -2.19
C PHE A 155 8.59 -20.21 -1.48
N VAL A 156 9.37 -19.59 -0.59
CA VAL A 156 8.95 -18.39 0.13
C VAL A 156 8.64 -17.22 -0.81
N GLN A 157 9.48 -17.02 -1.84
CA GLN A 157 9.27 -16.00 -2.87
C GLN A 157 7.99 -16.24 -3.68
N GLN A 158 7.75 -17.50 -4.08
CA GLN A 158 6.53 -17.85 -4.81
C GLN A 158 5.28 -17.67 -3.94
N VAL A 159 5.34 -17.98 -2.63
CA VAL A 159 4.22 -17.72 -1.72
C VAL A 159 3.95 -16.21 -1.61
N ALA A 160 4.97 -15.36 -1.56
CA ALA A 160 4.76 -13.90 -1.62
C ALA A 160 4.06 -13.46 -2.92
N SER A 161 4.47 -14.03 -4.06
CA SER A 161 3.84 -13.78 -5.36
C SER A 161 2.38 -14.24 -5.41
N TRP A 162 2.04 -15.35 -4.74
CA TRP A 162 0.66 -15.83 -4.63
C TRP A 162 -0.23 -14.87 -3.83
N TYR A 163 0.26 -14.31 -2.72
CA TYR A 163 -0.49 -13.29 -1.97
C TYR A 163 -0.72 -12.02 -2.78
N HIS A 164 0.24 -11.62 -3.61
CA HIS A 164 0.05 -10.50 -4.53
C HIS A 164 -1.06 -10.78 -5.54
N ALA A 165 -1.07 -11.97 -6.16
CA ALA A 165 -2.14 -12.38 -7.07
C ALA A 165 -3.52 -12.44 -6.38
N LEU A 166 -3.57 -12.89 -5.12
CA LEU A 166 -4.80 -12.89 -4.32
C LEU A 166 -5.30 -11.47 -4.05
N ALA A 167 -4.39 -10.54 -3.77
CA ALA A 167 -4.71 -9.13 -3.52
C ALA A 167 -5.28 -8.45 -4.77
N GLU A 168 -4.69 -8.70 -5.94
CA GLU A 168 -5.24 -8.26 -7.23
C GLU A 168 -6.64 -8.83 -7.47
N ALA A 169 -6.82 -10.14 -7.22
CA ALA A 169 -8.11 -10.81 -7.35
C ALA A 169 -9.18 -10.25 -6.40
N ALA A 170 -8.80 -9.70 -5.24
CA ALA A 170 -9.71 -9.07 -4.29
C ALA A 170 -10.41 -7.83 -4.86
N GLY A 171 -9.89 -7.22 -5.93
CA GLY A 171 -10.55 -6.12 -6.64
C GLY A 171 -10.65 -4.82 -5.84
N SER A 172 -9.76 -4.62 -4.85
CA SER A 172 -9.69 -3.40 -4.04
C SER A 172 -8.31 -2.76 -4.22
N PRO A 173 -8.19 -1.67 -5.00
CA PRO A 173 -6.89 -1.05 -5.29
C PRO A 173 -6.06 -0.68 -4.05
N PRO A 174 -6.64 -0.21 -2.92
CA PRO A 174 -5.88 0.02 -1.71
C PRO A 174 -5.35 -1.25 -1.04
N LEU A 175 -6.04 -2.40 -1.18
CA LEU A 175 -5.61 -3.65 -0.54
C LEU A 175 -4.37 -4.26 -1.20
N THR A 176 -4.17 -4.06 -2.50
CA THR A 176 -3.00 -4.59 -3.23
C THR A 176 -1.67 -4.19 -2.59
N PRO A 177 -1.32 -2.89 -2.46
CA PRO A 177 -0.05 -2.50 -1.86
C PRO A 177 0.04 -2.83 -0.37
N MET A 178 -1.10 -2.87 0.34
CA MET A 178 -1.12 -3.27 1.75
C MET A 178 -0.74 -4.74 1.94
N LEU A 179 -1.34 -5.64 1.16
CA LEU A 179 -1.05 -7.08 1.21
C LEU A 179 0.33 -7.41 0.65
N ALA A 180 0.82 -6.65 -0.35
CA ALA A 180 2.18 -6.79 -0.85
C ALA A 180 3.22 -6.52 0.26
N ALA A 181 3.05 -5.42 1.01
CA ALA A 181 3.92 -5.10 2.14
C ALA A 181 3.89 -6.19 3.24
N LEU A 182 2.71 -6.72 3.55
CA LEU A 182 2.54 -7.81 4.52
C LEU A 182 3.18 -9.12 4.03
N ALA A 183 3.06 -9.44 2.74
CA ALA A 183 3.62 -10.65 2.14
C ALA A 183 5.15 -10.68 2.26
N GLU A 184 5.81 -9.53 2.10
CA GLU A 184 7.26 -9.44 2.28
C GLU A 184 7.68 -9.52 3.76
N ALA A 185 7.00 -8.80 4.66
CA ALA A 185 7.25 -8.91 6.10
C ALA A 185 7.09 -10.36 6.60
N ARG A 186 6.14 -11.10 6.03
CA ARG A 186 5.95 -12.53 6.25
C ARG A 186 7.09 -13.36 5.65
N ALA A 187 7.54 -13.05 4.44
CA ALA A 187 8.63 -13.79 3.79
C ALA A 187 9.92 -13.78 4.62
N ASP A 188 10.25 -12.64 5.21
CA ASP A 188 11.39 -12.51 6.12
C ASP A 188 11.27 -13.41 7.35
N ARG A 189 10.08 -13.54 7.93
CA ARG A 189 9.83 -14.43 9.08
C ARG A 189 9.68 -15.89 8.72
N LEU A 190 9.18 -16.19 7.51
CA LEU A 190 8.93 -17.56 7.06
C LEU A 190 10.23 -18.26 6.61
N ARG A 191 11.30 -17.52 6.32
CA ARG A 191 12.56 -18.06 5.79
C ARG A 191 13.10 -19.25 6.59
N ASP A 192 13.10 -19.15 7.92
CA ASP A 192 13.62 -20.21 8.80
C ASP A 192 12.62 -21.38 8.95
N ALA A 193 11.33 -21.07 9.14
CA ALA A 193 10.28 -22.08 9.28
C ALA A 193 10.10 -22.91 8.00
N ALA A 194 10.27 -22.30 6.83
CA ALA A 194 10.18 -22.95 5.53
C ALA A 194 11.34 -23.91 5.26
N ALA A 195 12.44 -23.89 6.03
CA ALA A 195 13.52 -24.86 5.87
C ALA A 195 13.04 -26.31 6.04
N GLN A 196 12.03 -26.51 6.90
CA GLN A 196 11.45 -27.81 7.18
C GLN A 196 10.46 -28.25 6.07
N PRO A 197 10.67 -29.42 5.41
CA PRO A 197 9.77 -29.90 4.37
C PRO A 197 8.31 -30.11 4.83
N ARG A 198 8.12 -30.48 6.10
CA ARG A 198 6.78 -30.65 6.70
C ARG A 198 6.00 -29.33 6.72
N THR A 199 6.66 -28.23 7.07
CA THR A 199 6.08 -26.88 7.06
C THR A 199 5.66 -26.47 5.65
N ARG A 200 6.55 -26.65 4.66
CA ARG A 200 6.22 -26.35 3.25
C ARG A 200 5.03 -27.17 2.75
N LYS A 201 4.97 -28.46 3.10
CA LYS A 201 3.83 -29.34 2.75
C LYS A 201 2.52 -28.86 3.39
N ALA A 202 2.53 -28.50 4.68
CA ALA A 202 1.35 -27.99 5.37
C ALA A 202 0.86 -26.67 4.75
N LEU A 203 1.78 -25.75 4.45
CA LEU A 203 1.47 -24.48 3.80
C LEU A 203 0.90 -24.68 2.40
N MET A 204 1.51 -25.54 1.58
CA MET A 204 1.01 -25.83 0.24
C MET A 204 -0.41 -26.39 0.28
N GLY A 205 -0.70 -27.32 1.20
CA GLY A 205 -2.06 -27.84 1.39
C GLY A 205 -3.06 -26.75 1.78
N ALA A 206 -2.66 -25.79 2.63
CA ALA A 206 -3.51 -24.66 3.01
C ALA A 206 -3.74 -23.67 1.86
N LEU A 207 -2.70 -23.37 1.06
CA LEU A 207 -2.81 -22.51 -0.13
C LEU A 207 -3.80 -23.09 -1.14
N TRP A 208 -3.71 -24.40 -1.42
CA TRP A 208 -4.66 -25.10 -2.28
C TRP A 208 -6.10 -25.02 -1.76
N GLN A 209 -6.31 -25.15 -0.44
CA GLN A 209 -7.65 -24.99 0.15
C GLN A 209 -8.21 -23.58 -0.08
N VAL A 210 -7.41 -22.53 0.17
CA VAL A 210 -7.86 -21.15 -0.09
C VAL A 210 -8.16 -20.95 -1.56
N GLN A 211 -7.27 -21.39 -2.44
CA GLN A 211 -7.46 -21.28 -3.87
C GLN A 211 -8.73 -21.96 -4.35
N ALA A 212 -9.00 -23.19 -3.91
CA ALA A 212 -10.22 -23.90 -4.27
C ALA A 212 -11.48 -23.09 -3.89
N ALA A 213 -11.50 -22.45 -2.70
CA ALA A 213 -12.64 -21.61 -2.32
C ALA A 213 -12.79 -20.35 -3.19
N VAL A 214 -11.67 -19.77 -3.66
CA VAL A 214 -11.68 -18.63 -4.60
C VAL A 214 -12.15 -19.07 -5.99
N THR A 215 -11.74 -20.26 -6.44
CA THR A 215 -12.20 -20.89 -7.69
C THR A 215 -13.71 -21.12 -7.63
N ASP A 216 -14.20 -21.70 -6.54
CA ASP A 216 -15.62 -22.03 -6.31
C ASP A 216 -16.51 -20.80 -6.04
N ARG A 217 -15.91 -19.60 -5.94
CA ARG A 217 -16.57 -18.35 -5.53
C ARG A 217 -17.30 -18.50 -4.19
N ASP A 218 -16.71 -19.20 -3.23
CA ASP A 218 -17.21 -19.32 -1.86
C ASP A 218 -16.44 -18.36 -0.93
N PRO A 219 -16.98 -17.16 -0.64
CA PRO A 219 -16.26 -16.15 0.14
C PRO A 219 -16.10 -16.54 1.60
N GLU A 220 -17.06 -17.28 2.16
CA GLU A 220 -16.99 -17.70 3.55
C GLU A 220 -15.95 -18.80 3.73
N ALA A 221 -15.91 -19.78 2.84
CA ALA A 221 -14.86 -20.79 2.86
C ALA A 221 -13.49 -20.17 2.62
N ALA A 222 -13.36 -19.20 1.70
CA ALA A 222 -12.10 -18.50 1.45
C ALA A 222 -11.62 -17.76 2.72
N HIS A 223 -12.51 -17.04 3.40
CA HIS A 223 -12.22 -16.37 4.67
C HIS A 223 -11.74 -17.37 5.73
N ARG A 224 -12.53 -18.43 6.01
CA ARG A 224 -12.22 -19.42 7.04
C ARG A 224 -10.91 -20.17 6.74
N ARG A 225 -10.69 -20.57 5.48
CA ARG A 225 -9.49 -21.32 5.06
C ARG A 225 -8.24 -20.45 5.15
N MET A 226 -8.35 -19.16 4.83
CA MET A 226 -7.24 -18.23 5.02
C MET A 226 -6.92 -18.05 6.52
N GLY A 227 -7.93 -17.90 7.37
CA GLY A 227 -7.72 -17.86 8.82
C GLY A 227 -7.01 -19.10 9.37
N ARG A 228 -7.34 -20.30 8.86
CA ARG A 228 -6.61 -21.54 9.21
C ARG A 228 -5.17 -21.54 8.71
N LEU A 229 -4.92 -21.06 7.49
CA LEU A 229 -3.57 -20.93 6.93
C LEU A 229 -2.70 -20.06 7.85
N LEU A 230 -3.24 -18.92 8.29
CA LEU A 230 -2.56 -18.02 9.23
C LEU A 230 -2.22 -18.71 10.55
N GLY A 231 -3.13 -19.53 11.08
CA GLY A 231 -2.90 -20.30 12.31
C GLY A 231 -1.75 -21.31 12.22
N LEU A 232 -1.40 -21.79 11.02
CA LEU A 232 -0.24 -22.68 10.83
C LEU A 232 1.11 -21.94 11.00
N MET A 233 1.09 -20.61 10.90
CA MET A 233 2.28 -19.75 10.86
C MET A 233 2.58 -19.04 12.18
N GLU A 234 1.71 -19.19 13.17
CA GLU A 234 1.71 -18.44 14.44
C GLU A 234 1.81 -19.43 15.61
N PRO A 235 3.02 -19.91 15.97
CA PRO A 235 3.17 -20.97 16.97
C PRO A 235 2.86 -20.57 18.42
N GLU A 236 2.57 -19.29 18.73
CA GLU A 236 2.42 -18.84 20.13
C GLU A 236 1.08 -19.18 20.81
N LYS A 237 0.07 -19.67 20.09
CA LYS A 237 -1.19 -20.09 20.75
C LYS A 237 -1.12 -21.45 21.47
N ALA A 238 -0.01 -22.20 21.35
CA ALA A 238 0.12 -23.51 21.98
C ALA A 238 0.79 -23.52 23.37
N VAL A 239 1.44 -22.43 23.81
CA VAL A 239 2.24 -22.44 25.05
C VAL A 239 1.57 -21.73 26.23
N ASN A 240 0.64 -20.78 25.99
CA ASN A 240 0.01 -20.03 27.08
C ASN A 240 -1.31 -20.62 27.61
N ALA A 241 -1.73 -21.81 27.14
CA ALA A 241 -2.90 -22.52 27.67
C ALA A 241 -2.56 -23.62 28.70
N SER A 242 -1.26 -23.85 28.98
CA SER A 242 -0.78 -24.85 29.93
C SER A 242 -0.09 -24.26 31.18
N GLY A 243 -0.17 -22.94 31.38
CA GLY A 243 0.44 -22.20 32.48
C GLY A 243 -0.57 -21.65 33.50
N SER A 244 -1.59 -22.42 33.85
CA SER A 244 -2.49 -22.13 34.97
C SER A 244 -2.80 -23.44 35.68
N GLY A 245 -1.85 -23.88 36.50
CA GLY A 245 -1.95 -24.96 37.46
C GLY A 245 -1.04 -24.63 38.63
#